data_AF-A0A4Y7PKJ8-F1
#
_entry.id   AF-A0A4Y7PKJ8-F1
#
_cell.length_a   1.000
_cell.length_b   1.000
_cell.length_c   1.000
_cell.angle_alpha   90.00
_cell.angle_beta   90.00
_cell.angle_gamma   90.00
#
_symmetry.space_group_name_H-M   'P 1'
#
loop_
_entity.id
_entity.type
_entity.pdbx_description
1 polymer ?
#
loop_
_entity_poly.entity_id
_entity_poly.type
_entity_poly.pdbx_seq_one_letter_code
_entity_poly.pdbx_strand_id
1 'polypeptide(L)'
;MYIALEDKRRHRGLWFDDGNIVLVSNASIYRVHRGFLSMNSPVFAEMLSMPQPDTNGKLDGIPVVEISDSDADFTHLLHFFYNHRYYQGGSSTSFEKLSGLLRMSTKYQVDELRNEIISQLFFGYPSNFEDYAEAVCPRTQQRFFPPFDGQHFAVAVLARDTDASVILPAALWRSSCERFTSISNGIRSGDGT
;
A
#
# COMPACT_ATOMS: atom_id res chain seq x y z
N MET A 1 17.30 -11.83 5.22
CA MET A 1 18.71 -11.53 4.87
C MET A 1 18.93 -10.07 5.22
N TYR A 2 19.84 -9.77 6.15
CA TYR A 2 20.16 -8.38 6.51
C TYR A 2 21.12 -7.83 5.46
N ILE A 3 20.74 -6.74 4.78
CA ILE A 3 21.58 -6.04 3.80
C ILE A 3 22.22 -4.86 4.51
N ALA A 4 23.55 -4.75 4.47
CA ALA A 4 24.26 -3.61 5.07
C ALA A 4 23.85 -2.30 4.38
N LEU A 5 23.85 -1.18 5.11
CA LEU A 5 23.40 0.12 4.59
C LEU A 5 24.12 0.52 3.28
N GLU A 6 25.40 0.19 3.17
CA GLU A 6 26.25 0.45 2.01
C GLU A 6 25.87 -0.35 0.75
N ASP A 7 25.24 -1.51 0.93
CA ASP A 7 24.77 -2.39 -0.16
C ASP A 7 23.33 -2.07 -0.59
N LYS A 8 22.62 -1.23 0.16
CA LYS A 8 21.25 -0.82 -0.17
C LYS A 8 21.25 0.19 -1.31
N ARG A 9 20.20 0.13 -2.14
CA ARG A 9 20.12 0.93 -3.36
C ARG A 9 19.44 2.27 -3.10
N ARG A 10 20.09 3.36 -3.53
CA ARG A 10 19.45 4.68 -3.57
C ARG A 10 18.27 4.66 -4.55
N HIS A 11 17.09 5.04 -4.07
CA HIS A 11 15.91 5.11 -4.91
C HIS A 11 15.97 6.33 -5.84
N ARG A 12 16.06 6.11 -7.16
CA ARG A 12 16.33 7.17 -8.16
C ARG A 12 15.31 8.32 -8.16
N GLY A 13 14.05 8.04 -7.83
CA GLY A 13 12.96 9.04 -7.85
C GLY A 13 12.57 9.58 -6.47
N LEU A 14 13.22 9.14 -5.40
CA LEU A 14 12.89 9.48 -4.00
C LEU A 14 14.17 9.81 -3.23
N TRP A 15 15.03 10.59 -3.89
CA TRP A 15 16.30 11.06 -3.37
C TRP A 15 16.42 12.56 -3.65
N PHE A 16 16.16 13.37 -2.63
CA PHE A 16 16.15 14.82 -2.72
C PHE A 16 17.41 15.42 -2.11
N ASP A 17 18.06 16.33 -2.83
CA ASP A 17 19.33 16.95 -2.41
C ASP A 17 19.17 17.84 -1.17
N ASP A 18 17.98 18.38 -0.94
CA ASP A 18 17.57 19.14 0.25
C ASP A 18 16.88 18.28 1.32
N GLY A 19 16.72 16.98 1.07
CA GLY A 19 16.14 16.04 2.03
C GLY A 19 16.95 16.00 3.34
N ASN A 20 16.24 16.03 4.46
CA ASN A 20 16.79 16.17 5.81
C ASN A 20 16.61 14.91 6.68
N ILE A 21 16.16 13.82 6.08
CA ILE A 21 16.10 12.50 6.70
C ILE A 21 16.34 11.41 5.65
N VAL A 22 17.04 10.35 6.04
CA VAL A 22 17.20 9.14 5.23
C VAL A 22 16.35 8.03 5.82
N LEU A 23 15.42 7.49 5.03
CA LEU A 23 14.65 6.32 5.39
C LEU A 23 15.26 5.09 4.73
N VAL A 24 15.28 3.98 5.47
CA VAL A 24 15.93 2.74 5.05
C VAL A 24 14.93 1.60 5.15
N SER A 25 14.54 1.03 4.02
CA SER A 25 13.77 -0.22 3.98
C SER A 25 14.73 -1.41 3.77
N ASN A 26 14.21 -2.60 3.47
CA ASN A 26 15.03 -3.80 3.39
C ASN A 26 16.11 -3.71 2.30
N ALA A 27 15.76 -3.28 1.08
CA ALA A 27 16.70 -3.18 -0.05
C ALA A 27 16.99 -1.74 -0.51
N SER A 28 16.16 -0.78 -0.12
CA SER A 28 16.21 0.60 -0.64
C SER A 28 16.49 1.65 0.43
N ILE A 29 17.10 2.77 0.01
CA ILE A 29 17.24 3.98 0.81
C ILE A 29 16.64 5.18 0.09
N TYR A 30 15.98 6.03 0.87
CA TYR A 30 15.25 7.22 0.42
C TYR A 30 15.77 8.43 1.17
N ARG A 31 16.01 9.54 0.48
CA ARG A 31 16.37 10.81 1.11
C ARG A 31 15.23 11.78 0.89
N VAL A 32 14.51 12.11 1.95
CA VAL A 32 13.20 12.78 1.92
C VAL A 32 13.09 13.85 3.02
N HIS A 33 11.91 14.43 3.19
CA HIS A 33 11.67 15.56 4.10
C HIS A 33 10.88 15.15 5.34
N ARG A 34 11.48 15.28 6.52
CA ARG A 34 10.87 14.96 7.82
C ARG A 34 9.55 15.68 8.02
N GLY A 35 9.52 17.00 7.83
CA GLY A 35 8.32 17.82 8.03
C GLY A 35 7.17 17.42 7.10
N PHE A 36 7.48 17.04 5.85
CA PHE A 36 6.47 16.63 4.88
C PHE A 36 5.84 15.29 5.25
N LEU A 37 6.64 14.32 5.71
CA LEU A 37 6.12 13.05 6.21
C LEU A 37 5.24 13.25 7.45
N SER A 38 5.72 14.04 8.41
CA SER A 38 4.97 14.34 9.64
C SER A 38 3.67 15.09 9.38
N MET A 39 3.62 15.95 8.35
CA MET A 39 2.41 16.68 7.99
C MET A 39 1.31 15.77 7.41
N ASN A 40 1.69 14.72 6.68
CA ASN A 40 0.74 13.83 6.00
C ASN A 40 0.40 12.57 6.80
N SER A 41 1.07 12.33 7.93
CA SER A 41 0.91 11.12 8.72
C SER A 41 1.23 11.38 10.18
N PRO A 42 0.26 11.18 11.10
CA PRO A 42 0.51 11.30 12.53
C PRO A 42 1.51 10.26 13.03
N VAL A 43 1.54 9.05 12.43
CA VAL A 43 2.51 8.00 12.76
C VAL A 43 3.94 8.44 12.42
N PHE A 44 4.16 9.07 11.26
CA PHE A 44 5.46 9.67 10.96
C PHE A 44 5.77 10.85 11.88
N ALA A 45 4.79 11.68 12.23
CA ALA A 45 5.00 12.79 13.17
C ALA A 45 5.50 12.28 14.53
N GLU A 46 4.82 11.28 15.09
CA GLU A 46 5.18 10.66 16.35
C GLU A 46 6.55 9.97 16.27
N MET A 47 6.73 9.05 15.33
CA MET A 47 7.96 8.27 15.16
C MET A 47 9.19 9.16 14.98
N LEU A 48 9.06 10.24 14.20
CA LEU A 48 10.17 11.14 13.92
C LEU A 48 10.39 12.18 15.03
N SER A 49 9.44 12.37 15.96
CA SER A 49 9.58 13.24 17.13
C SER A 49 10.38 12.60 18.27
N MET A 50 10.39 11.27 18.34
CA MET A 50 11.12 10.55 19.38
C MET A 50 12.64 10.69 19.18
N PRO A 51 13.44 10.77 20.26
CA PRO A 51 14.89 10.69 20.18
C PRO A 51 15.29 9.37 19.49
N GLN A 52 15.94 9.47 18.34
CA GLN A 52 16.44 8.28 17.64
C GLN A 52 17.63 7.74 18.45
N PRO A 53 17.69 6.43 18.72
CA PRO A 53 18.85 5.85 19.40
C PRO A 53 20.11 6.11 18.58
N ASP A 54 21.24 6.37 19.26
CA ASP A 54 22.52 6.70 18.63
C ASP A 54 23.00 5.64 17.63
N THR A 55 22.46 4.42 17.72
CA THR A 55 22.71 3.29 16.82
C THR A 55 22.24 3.48 15.39
N ASN A 56 21.25 4.35 15.15
CA ASN A 56 20.68 4.48 13.79
C ASN A 56 21.64 5.19 12.83
N GLY A 57 22.69 5.84 13.37
CA GLY A 57 23.75 6.43 12.57
C GLY A 57 23.30 7.65 11.75
N LYS A 58 24.23 8.17 10.96
CA LYS A 58 24.00 9.26 10.02
C LYS A 58 24.61 8.89 8.68
N LEU A 59 23.89 9.18 7.60
CA LEU A 59 24.41 9.07 6.24
C LEU A 59 24.67 10.48 5.72
N ASP A 60 25.92 10.81 5.41
CA ASP A 60 26.34 12.15 4.97
C ASP A 60 25.90 13.26 5.96
N GLY A 61 25.92 12.96 7.27
CA GLY A 61 25.49 13.87 8.34
C GLY A 61 23.97 13.94 8.56
N ILE A 62 23.19 13.22 7.77
CA ILE A 62 21.72 13.21 7.81
C ILE A 62 21.23 12.03 8.67
N PRO A 63 20.27 12.25 9.59
CA PRO A 63 19.70 11.18 10.40
C PRO A 63 19.12 10.05 9.54
N VAL A 64 19.42 8.81 9.92
CA VAL A 64 18.89 7.61 9.29
C VAL A 64 17.81 7.00 10.17
N VAL A 65 16.73 6.51 9.56
CA VAL A 65 15.65 5.78 10.23
C VAL A 65 15.33 4.52 9.45
N GLU A 66 15.42 3.37 10.12
CA GLU A 66 15.02 2.10 9.53
C GLU A 66 13.50 1.92 9.58
N ILE A 67 12.95 1.39 8.50
CA ILE A 67 11.54 1.11 8.30
C ILE A 67 11.40 -0.38 8.00
N SER A 68 10.49 -1.06 8.71
CA SER A 68 10.27 -2.50 8.59
C SER A 68 9.35 -2.93 7.45
N ASP A 69 8.90 -1.97 6.63
CA ASP A 69 7.95 -2.22 5.54
C ASP A 69 8.59 -2.83 4.30
N SER A 70 7.71 -3.47 3.50
CA SER A 70 8.02 -3.89 2.14
C SER A 70 8.54 -2.71 1.32
N ASP A 71 9.66 -2.92 0.60
CA ASP A 71 10.23 -1.91 -0.28
C ASP A 71 9.20 -1.42 -1.32
N ALA A 72 8.37 -2.33 -1.85
CA ALA A 72 7.38 -2.02 -2.88
C ALA A 72 6.25 -1.15 -2.33
N ASP A 73 5.62 -1.60 -1.24
CA ASP A 73 4.49 -0.90 -0.60
C ASP A 73 4.93 0.48 -0.10
N PHE A 74 6.09 0.54 0.55
CA PHE A 74 6.61 1.80 1.08
C PHE A 74 6.95 2.80 -0.03
N THR A 75 7.51 2.30 -1.14
CA THR A 75 7.78 3.13 -2.33
C THR A 75 6.48 3.70 -2.91
N HIS A 76 5.38 2.92 -2.93
CA HIS A 76 4.08 3.42 -3.35
C HIS A 76 3.61 4.60 -2.49
N LEU A 77 3.70 4.49 -1.16
CA LEU A 77 3.32 5.57 -0.24
C LEU A 77 4.16 6.83 -0.45
N LEU A 78 5.48 6.70 -0.53
CA LEU A 78 6.36 7.84 -0.75
C LEU A 78 6.07 8.52 -2.09
N HIS A 79 5.86 7.75 -3.16
CA HIS A 79 5.47 8.33 -4.44
C HIS A 79 4.12 9.04 -4.38
N PHE A 80 3.15 8.55 -3.61
CA PHE A 80 1.89 9.27 -3.40
C PHE A 80 2.14 10.65 -2.79
N PHE A 81 2.98 10.75 -1.76
CA PHE A 81 3.31 12.04 -1.15
C PHE A 81 4.03 13.00 -2.11
N TYR A 82 5.03 12.51 -2.86
CA TYR A 82 5.90 13.38 -3.65
C TYR A 82 5.44 13.59 -5.11
N ASN A 83 4.46 12.82 -5.58
CA ASN A 83 3.95 12.93 -6.95
C ASN A 83 2.41 12.87 -6.98
N HIS A 84 1.79 14.04 -7.11
CA HIS A 84 0.33 14.20 -7.22
C HIS A 84 -0.33 13.41 -8.37
N ARG A 85 0.43 12.98 -9.38
CA ARG A 85 -0.07 12.16 -10.50
C ARG A 85 0.10 10.67 -10.27
N TYR A 86 0.70 10.28 -9.14
CA TYR A 86 1.00 8.89 -8.87
C TYR A 86 -0.24 8.04 -8.68
N TYR A 87 -1.23 8.60 -8.00
CA TYR A 87 -2.53 8.00 -7.76
C TYR A 87 -3.59 9.09 -7.82
N GLN A 88 -4.69 8.81 -8.50
CA GLN A 88 -5.84 9.69 -8.63
C GLN A 88 -7.07 8.80 -8.51
N GLY A 89 -7.92 9.04 -7.50
CA GLY A 89 -9.14 8.24 -7.30
C GLY A 89 -9.99 8.16 -8.56
N GLY A 90 -10.54 6.97 -8.79
CA GLY A 90 -11.33 6.64 -9.98
C GLY A 90 -10.50 6.29 -11.22
N SER A 91 -9.18 6.50 -11.21
CA SER A 91 -8.31 6.08 -12.32
C SER A 91 -7.94 4.60 -12.20
N SER A 92 -7.88 3.91 -13.35
CA SER A 92 -7.39 2.54 -13.38
C SER A 92 -5.91 2.49 -12.96
N THR A 93 -5.58 1.54 -12.09
CA THR A 93 -4.22 1.31 -11.60
C THR A 93 -3.93 -0.18 -11.45
N SER A 94 -2.73 -0.56 -11.06
CA SER A 94 -2.37 -1.97 -10.82
C SER A 94 -2.80 -2.40 -9.41
N PHE A 95 -3.15 -3.67 -9.21
CA PHE A 95 -3.56 -4.17 -7.89
C PHE A 95 -2.45 -4.06 -6.86
N GLU A 96 -1.20 -4.28 -7.26
CA GLU A 96 -0.01 -4.18 -6.42
C GLU A 96 0.08 -2.77 -5.81
N LYS A 97 0.05 -1.74 -6.66
CA LYS A 97 -0.01 -0.33 -6.26
C LYS A 97 -1.18 -0.02 -5.34
N LEU A 98 -2.40 -0.43 -5.70
CA LEU A 98 -3.59 -0.14 -4.89
C LEU A 98 -3.51 -0.80 -3.51
N SER A 99 -3.09 -2.07 -3.47
CA SER A 99 -2.94 -2.83 -2.24
C SER A 99 -1.82 -2.29 -1.35
N GLY A 100 -0.67 -1.91 -1.92
CA GLY A 100 0.44 -1.30 -1.20
C GLY A 100 0.06 0.06 -0.63
N LEU A 101 -0.62 0.91 -1.41
CA LEU A 101 -1.15 2.18 -0.91
C LEU A 101 -2.15 1.97 0.22
N LEU A 102 -3.06 0.99 0.14
CA LEU A 102 -4.03 0.71 1.20
C LEU A 102 -3.35 0.21 2.47
N ARG A 103 -2.39 -0.73 2.36
CA ARG A 103 -1.64 -1.21 3.54
C ARG A 103 -0.90 -0.08 4.22
N MET A 104 -0.18 0.73 3.44
CA MET A 104 0.62 1.81 3.98
C MET A 104 -0.22 2.97 4.52
N SER A 105 -1.29 3.37 3.84
CA SER A 105 -2.19 4.41 4.34
C SER A 105 -2.86 3.99 5.64
N THR A 106 -3.17 2.70 5.80
CA THR A 106 -3.67 2.14 7.06
C THR A 106 -2.62 2.18 8.16
N LYS A 107 -1.41 1.66 7.88
CA LYS A 107 -0.32 1.60 8.87
C LYS A 107 0.11 2.99 9.35
N TYR A 108 0.21 3.94 8.42
CA TYR A 108 0.70 5.30 8.69
C TYR A 108 -0.42 6.31 8.93
N GLN A 109 -1.68 5.87 9.02
CA GLN A 109 -2.86 6.72 9.28
C GLN A 109 -2.97 7.90 8.30
N VAL A 110 -2.83 7.61 7.01
CA VAL A 110 -3.07 8.55 5.91
C VAL A 110 -4.54 8.40 5.50
N ASP A 111 -5.43 8.88 6.36
CA ASP A 111 -6.85 8.53 6.33
C ASP A 111 -7.56 8.96 5.05
N GLU A 112 -7.20 10.11 4.47
CA GLU A 112 -7.76 10.58 3.20
C GLU A 112 -7.52 9.57 2.07
N LEU A 113 -6.26 9.13 1.90
CA LEU A 113 -5.87 8.12 0.92
C LEU A 113 -6.54 6.77 1.21
N ARG A 114 -6.57 6.37 2.49
CA ARG A 114 -7.21 5.11 2.90
C ARG A 114 -8.69 5.10 2.51
N ASN A 115 -9.43 6.15 2.86
CA ASN A 115 -10.85 6.26 2.59
C ASN A 115 -11.13 6.34 1.08
N GLU A 116 -10.29 7.03 0.32
CA GLU A 116 -10.39 7.08 -1.14
C GLU A 116 -10.24 5.70 -1.77
N ILE A 117 -9.23 4.91 -1.36
CA ILE A 117 -9.02 3.55 -1.89
C ILE A 117 -10.15 2.60 -1.48
N ILE A 118 -10.61 2.67 -0.23
CA ILE A 118 -11.75 1.85 0.22
C ILE A 118 -13.01 2.19 -0.58
N SER A 119 -13.29 3.48 -0.78
CA SER A 119 -14.43 3.92 -1.59
C SER A 119 -14.32 3.40 -3.02
N GLN A 120 -13.11 3.39 -3.59
CA GLN A 120 -12.86 2.84 -4.92
C GLN A 120 -13.10 1.32 -4.95
N LEU A 121 -12.61 0.57 -3.97
CA LEU A 121 -12.83 -0.88 -3.88
C LEU A 121 -14.31 -1.23 -3.64
N PHE A 122 -15.04 -0.39 -2.91
CA PHE A 122 -16.45 -0.60 -2.58
C PHE A 122 -17.33 -0.73 -3.84
N PHE A 123 -17.04 0.00 -4.92
CA PHE A 123 -17.75 -0.14 -6.19
C PHE A 123 -17.65 -1.54 -6.82
N GLY A 124 -16.56 -2.28 -6.55
CA GLY A 124 -16.41 -3.68 -7.00
C GLY A 124 -16.82 -4.72 -5.94
N TYR A 125 -16.77 -4.32 -4.67
CA TYR A 125 -16.95 -5.16 -3.49
C TYR A 125 -17.83 -4.47 -2.44
N PRO A 126 -19.13 -4.25 -2.73
CA PRO A 126 -20.01 -3.58 -1.78
C PRO A 126 -20.40 -4.50 -0.61
N SER A 127 -20.99 -3.91 0.44
CA SER A 127 -21.35 -4.64 1.67
C SER A 127 -22.75 -5.28 1.65
N ASN A 128 -23.62 -4.90 0.71
CA ASN A 128 -25.00 -5.40 0.60
C ASN A 128 -25.28 -6.02 -0.77
N PHE A 129 -26.39 -6.76 -0.87
CA PHE A 129 -26.71 -7.58 -2.05
C PHE A 129 -27.18 -6.73 -3.23
N GLU A 130 -27.96 -5.69 -2.98
CA GLU A 130 -28.49 -4.79 -4.00
C GLU A 130 -27.36 -4.10 -4.76
N ASP A 131 -26.44 -3.48 -4.03
CA ASP A 131 -25.25 -2.84 -4.61
C ASP A 131 -24.35 -3.87 -5.29
N TYR A 132 -24.26 -5.09 -4.75
CA TYR A 132 -23.49 -6.16 -5.37
C TYR A 132 -24.06 -6.55 -6.73
N ALA A 133 -25.37 -6.70 -6.84
CA ALA A 133 -26.05 -7.04 -8.09
C ALA A 133 -25.79 -5.98 -9.16
N GLU A 134 -25.72 -4.70 -8.78
CA GLU A 134 -25.32 -3.61 -9.66
C GLU A 134 -23.82 -3.66 -10.01
N ALA A 135 -22.94 -3.91 -9.04
CA ALA A 135 -21.50 -3.97 -9.24
C ALA A 135 -21.04 -5.10 -10.19
N VAL A 136 -21.75 -6.23 -10.22
CA VAL A 136 -21.46 -7.35 -11.14
C VAL A 136 -22.10 -7.21 -12.51
N CYS A 137 -23.06 -6.29 -12.67
CA CYS A 137 -23.74 -6.11 -13.95
C CYS A 137 -22.74 -5.65 -15.01
N PRO A 138 -22.58 -6.36 -16.14
CA PRO A 138 -21.60 -5.99 -17.17
C PRO A 138 -21.78 -4.58 -17.76
N ARG A 139 -22.96 -3.97 -17.59
CA ARG A 139 -23.28 -2.62 -18.07
C ARG A 139 -22.76 -1.50 -17.16
N THR A 140 -22.59 -1.79 -15.87
CA THR A 140 -22.21 -0.83 -14.82
C THR A 140 -20.87 -1.22 -14.15
N GLN A 141 -20.32 -2.39 -14.48
CA GLN A 141 -19.07 -2.89 -13.90
C GLN A 141 -17.91 -1.92 -14.16
N GLN A 142 -17.46 -1.26 -13.10
CA GLN A 142 -16.25 -0.46 -13.13
C GLN A 142 -15.04 -1.32 -12.73
N ARG A 143 -13.97 -1.27 -13.53
CA ARG A 143 -12.73 -1.99 -13.27
C ARG A 143 -11.63 -1.00 -12.93
N PHE A 144 -11.17 -1.04 -11.68
CA PHE A 144 -10.12 -0.16 -11.19
C PHE A 144 -8.72 -0.75 -11.35
N PHE A 145 -8.65 -2.05 -11.64
CA PHE A 145 -7.43 -2.75 -12.00
C PHE A 145 -7.75 -3.88 -12.98
N PRO A 146 -6.78 -4.31 -13.81
CA PRO A 146 -6.95 -5.47 -14.67
C PRO A 146 -7.28 -6.73 -13.84
N PRO A 147 -8.24 -7.56 -14.26
CA PRO A 147 -8.54 -8.80 -13.55
C PRO A 147 -7.36 -9.78 -13.63
N PHE A 148 -7.15 -10.54 -12.57
CA PHE A 148 -6.11 -11.56 -12.47
C PHE A 148 -6.61 -12.77 -11.68
N ASP A 149 -5.92 -13.90 -11.85
CA ASP A 149 -6.27 -15.14 -11.16
C ASP A 149 -6.17 -14.94 -9.64
N GLY A 150 -7.27 -15.20 -8.93
CA GLY A 150 -7.32 -15.10 -7.48
C GLY A 150 -7.51 -13.70 -6.92
N GLN A 151 -7.88 -12.74 -7.77
CA GLN A 151 -8.22 -11.38 -7.37
C GLN A 151 -9.15 -11.29 -6.16
N HIS A 152 -10.15 -12.17 -6.05
CA HIS A 152 -11.15 -12.09 -4.98
C HIS A 152 -10.56 -12.54 -3.64
N PHE A 153 -9.72 -13.58 -3.65
CA PHE A 153 -8.96 -13.99 -2.46
C PHE A 153 -7.98 -12.89 -2.04
N ALA A 154 -7.28 -12.29 -2.99
CA ALA A 154 -6.33 -11.21 -2.73
C ALA A 154 -7.02 -9.98 -2.11
N VAL A 155 -8.21 -9.60 -2.61
CA VAL A 155 -9.01 -8.51 -2.04
C VAL A 155 -9.53 -8.87 -0.64
N ALA A 156 -9.97 -10.11 -0.41
CA ALA A 156 -10.42 -10.54 0.92
C ALA A 156 -9.27 -10.51 1.96
N VAL A 157 -8.07 -10.96 1.57
CA VAL A 157 -6.87 -10.88 2.41
C VAL A 157 -6.52 -9.42 2.68
N LEU A 158 -6.46 -8.58 1.64
CA LEU A 158 -6.19 -7.15 1.78
C LEU A 158 -7.20 -6.47 2.71
N ALA A 159 -8.49 -6.78 2.57
CA ALA A 159 -9.54 -6.21 3.41
C ALA A 159 -9.35 -6.57 4.88
N ARG A 160 -8.98 -7.82 5.16
CA ARG A 160 -8.68 -8.27 6.52
C ARG A 160 -7.41 -7.62 7.08
N ASP A 161 -6.32 -7.59 6.30
CA ASP A 161 -5.03 -7.07 6.72
C ASP A 161 -5.06 -5.56 6.98
N THR A 162 -6.03 -4.86 6.39
CA THR A 162 -6.17 -3.41 6.49
C THR A 162 -7.43 -2.98 7.22
N ASP A 163 -8.15 -3.90 7.87
CA ASP A 163 -9.42 -3.62 8.56
C ASP A 163 -10.44 -2.85 7.70
N ALA A 164 -10.47 -3.12 6.39
CA ALA A 164 -11.47 -2.58 5.46
C ALA A 164 -12.70 -3.49 5.44
N SER A 165 -13.36 -3.63 6.59
CA SER A 165 -14.47 -4.58 6.79
C SER A 165 -15.66 -4.36 5.85
N VAL A 166 -15.86 -3.13 5.36
CA VAL A 166 -16.95 -2.77 4.44
C VAL A 166 -16.88 -3.46 3.09
N ILE A 167 -15.69 -3.88 2.63
CA ILE A 167 -15.53 -4.60 1.34
C ILE A 167 -15.43 -6.12 1.50
N LEU A 168 -15.32 -6.61 2.73
CA LEU A 168 -15.06 -8.01 3.03
C LEU A 168 -16.23 -8.95 2.63
N PRO A 169 -17.52 -8.62 2.86
CA PRO A 169 -18.62 -9.53 2.53
C PRO A 169 -18.65 -9.95 1.06
N ALA A 170 -18.62 -8.97 0.13
CA ALA A 170 -18.59 -9.28 -1.29
C ALA A 170 -17.29 -9.96 -1.72
N ALA A 171 -16.15 -9.62 -1.11
CA ALA A 171 -14.89 -10.28 -1.42
C ALA A 171 -14.92 -11.77 -1.06
N LEU A 172 -15.46 -12.13 0.11
CA LEU A 172 -15.64 -13.52 0.55
C LEU A 172 -16.65 -14.26 -0.32
N TRP A 173 -17.79 -13.65 -0.64
CA TRP A 173 -18.79 -14.24 -1.52
C TRP A 173 -18.23 -14.51 -2.92
N ARG A 174 -17.53 -13.55 -3.54
CA ARG A 174 -16.91 -13.75 -4.84
C ARG A 174 -15.84 -14.84 -4.80
N SER A 175 -15.08 -14.90 -3.70
CA SER A 175 -14.09 -15.95 -3.46
C SER A 175 -14.72 -17.35 -3.37
N SER A 176 -15.91 -17.48 -2.78
CA SER A 176 -16.62 -18.77 -2.71
C SER A 176 -17.23 -19.20 -4.06
N CYS A 177 -17.42 -18.26 -4.99
CA CYS A 177 -17.89 -18.52 -6.34
C CYS A 177 -16.77 -18.93 -7.32
N GLU A 178 -15.51 -18.94 -6.89
CA GLU A 178 -14.37 -19.37 -7.70
C GLU A 178 -14.41 -20.87 -7.98
N ARG A 179 -13.62 -21.32 -8.97
CA ARG A 179 -13.55 -22.74 -9.33
C ARG A 179 -13.07 -23.58 -8.15
N PHE A 180 -13.63 -24.77 -8.00
CA PHE A 180 -13.20 -25.73 -6.97
C PHE A 180 -11.68 -25.95 -6.95
N THR A 181 -11.04 -26.02 -8.12
CA THR A 181 -9.58 -26.18 -8.23
C THR A 181 -8.80 -24.99 -7.69
N SER A 182 -9.33 -23.77 -7.84
CA SER A 182 -8.74 -22.55 -7.29
C SER A 182 -8.85 -22.51 -5.78
N ILE A 183 -9.99 -22.97 -5.24
CA ILE A 183 -10.24 -23.02 -3.80
C ILE A 183 -9.39 -24.12 -3.13
N SER A 184 -9.34 -25.31 -3.72
CA SER A 184 -8.67 -26.49 -3.14
C SER A 184 -7.15 -26.45 -3.24
N ASN A 185 -6.60 -25.97 -4.35
CA ASN A 185 -5.15 -25.90 -4.55
C ASN A 185 -4.55 -24.58 -4.09
N GLY A 186 -5.38 -23.59 -3.77
CA GLY A 186 -4.98 -22.20 -3.62
C GLY A 186 -4.57 -21.57 -4.95
N ILE A 187 -4.38 -20.26 -4.95
CA ILE A 187 -3.81 -19.52 -6.07
C ILE A 187 -2.44 -19.04 -5.64
N ARG A 188 -1.42 -19.41 -6.41
CA ARG A 188 -0.08 -18.85 -6.24
C ARG A 188 -0.10 -17.45 -6.82
N SER A 189 -0.14 -16.42 -5.97
CA SER A 189 0.27 -15.09 -6.43
C SER A 189 1.69 -15.20 -6.98
N GLY A 190 1.99 -14.46 -8.06
CA GLY A 190 3.35 -14.40 -8.64
C GLY A 190 4.44 -14.00 -7.64
N ASP A 191 4.04 -13.58 -6.45
CA ASP A 191 4.83 -12.97 -5.39
C ASP A 191 5.22 -14.00 -4.29
N GLY A 192 4.74 -15.24 -4.37
CA GLY A 192 5.27 -16.35 -3.57
C GLY A 192 4.98 -16.31 -2.06
N THR A 193 3.95 -15.61 -1.62
CA THR A 193 3.38 -15.74 -0.25
C THR A 193 2.15 -16.63 -0.24
#